data_AF-A0A7D5CGH3-F1
#
_entry.id   AF-A0A7D5CGH3-F1
#
_cell.length_a   1.000
_cell.length_b   1.000
_cell.length_c   1.000
_cell.angle_alpha   90.00
_cell.angle_beta   90.00
_cell.angle_gamma   90.00
#
_symmetry.space_group_name_H-M   'P 1'
#
loop_
_entity.id
_entity.type
_entity.pdbx_description
1 polymer ?
#
loop_
_entity_poly.entity_id
_entity_poly.type
_entity_poly.pdbx_seq_one_letter_code
_entity_poly.pdbx_strand_id
1 'polypeptide(L)'
;MSTRHTTSAAAAQLQTTPDRDPLYDPADVEAAIRRASNSDRVVPLLEGNWQESSRDYDSAEQAGRALIFDLAWWCDYRYSQVRRMAREAGLGQLFSGEEIDDIIDDAWEEQDDSYAYPVW
;
A
#
# COMPACT_ATOMS: atom_id res chain seq x y z
N MET A 1 0.99 -0.92 -53.58
CA MET A 1 0.02 -1.25 -52.52
C MET A 1 0.81 -1.56 -51.26
N SER A 2 0.78 -0.64 -50.29
CA SER A 2 1.56 -0.69 -49.06
C SER A 2 0.95 -1.60 -47.99
N THR A 3 1.87 -2.17 -47.19
CA THR A 3 1.80 -2.55 -45.77
C THR A 3 0.68 -3.46 -45.27
N ARG A 4 1.07 -4.61 -44.69
CA ARG A 4 0.47 -5.09 -43.45
C ARG A 4 1.54 -5.21 -42.38
N HIS A 5 1.38 -4.35 -41.38
CA HIS A 5 1.91 -4.53 -40.04
C HIS A 5 1.48 -5.88 -39.50
N THR A 6 2.41 -6.60 -38.89
CA THR A 6 2.09 -7.39 -37.70
C THR A 6 3.13 -7.04 -36.67
N THR A 7 2.84 -5.96 -35.94
CA THR A 7 3.42 -5.69 -34.63
C THR A 7 3.01 -6.86 -33.73
N SER A 8 3.94 -7.74 -33.40
CA SER A 8 3.84 -8.55 -32.19
C SER A 8 4.89 -8.00 -31.23
N ALA A 9 4.58 -6.83 -30.67
CA ALA A 9 5.16 -6.46 -29.40
C ALA A 9 4.45 -7.32 -28.37
N ALA A 10 5.03 -8.50 -28.09
CA ALA A 10 4.82 -9.13 -26.80
C ALA A 10 5.37 -8.12 -25.79
N ALA A 11 4.46 -7.31 -25.23
CA ALA A 11 4.76 -6.49 -24.07
C ALA A 11 5.09 -7.49 -22.95
N ALA A 12 6.38 -7.79 -22.80
CA ALA A 12 6.89 -8.27 -21.54
C ALA A 12 6.51 -7.19 -20.53
N GLN A 13 5.46 -7.43 -19.75
CA GLN A 13 5.24 -6.72 -18.49
C GLN A 13 6.43 -7.10 -17.62
N LEU A 14 7.54 -6.39 -17.80
CA LEU A 14 8.52 -6.21 -16.75
C LEU A 14 7.72 -5.54 -15.64
N GLN A 15 7.28 -6.30 -14.64
CA GLN A 15 7.00 -5.78 -13.31
C GLN A 15 8.33 -5.17 -12.84
N THR A 16 8.58 -3.94 -13.25
CA THR A 16 9.63 -3.11 -12.70
C THR A 16 9.26 -2.94 -11.25
N THR A 17 10.15 -3.37 -10.35
CA THR A 17 10.11 -3.00 -8.93
C THR A 17 9.72 -1.53 -8.83
N PRO A 18 8.76 -1.14 -7.97
CA PRO A 18 8.23 0.21 -7.95
C PRO A 18 9.39 1.19 -7.84
N ASP A 19 9.40 2.17 -8.74
CA ASP A 19 10.48 3.15 -8.81
C ASP A 19 10.57 3.85 -7.43
N ARG A 20 11.77 3.91 -6.85
CA ARG A 20 11.98 4.57 -5.54
C ARG A 20 11.65 6.07 -5.58
N ASP A 21 11.52 6.66 -6.76
CA ASP A 21 10.83 7.94 -7.00
C ASP A 21 10.59 8.11 -8.53
N PRO A 22 9.36 8.49 -8.95
CA PRO A 22 9.24 9.89 -9.36
C PRO A 22 7.86 10.53 -9.11
N LEU A 23 7.91 11.76 -8.61
CA LEU A 23 6.93 12.88 -8.66
C LEU A 23 5.43 12.61 -8.43
N TYR A 24 4.92 13.51 -7.61
CA TYR A 24 3.69 13.46 -6.81
C TYR A 24 2.54 14.20 -7.50
N ASP A 25 1.35 13.59 -7.58
CA ASP A 25 0.09 14.35 -7.71
C ASP A 25 -0.57 14.43 -6.32
N PRO A 26 -0.69 15.63 -5.72
CA PRO A 26 -1.42 15.81 -4.47
C PRO A 26 -2.85 15.26 -4.47
N ALA A 27 -3.49 15.18 -5.64
CA ALA A 27 -4.85 14.68 -5.79
C ALA A 27 -4.99 13.20 -5.46
N ASP A 28 -3.96 12.38 -5.72
CA ASP A 28 -3.99 10.94 -5.46
C ASP A 28 -3.94 10.63 -3.96
N VAL A 29 -3.15 11.41 -3.21
CA VAL A 29 -3.12 11.31 -1.74
C VAL A 29 -4.44 11.80 -1.14
N GLU A 30 -5.03 12.86 -1.65
CA GLU A 30 -6.33 13.33 -1.17
C GLU A 30 -7.47 12.32 -1.47
N ALA A 31 -7.40 11.61 -2.60
CA ALA A 31 -8.30 10.51 -2.91
C ALA A 31 -8.08 9.31 -1.99
N ALA A 32 -6.83 8.93 -1.73
CA ALA A 32 -6.47 7.87 -0.79
C ALA A 32 -6.93 8.16 0.64
N ILE A 33 -6.62 9.36 1.16
CA ILE A 33 -7.06 9.82 2.48
C ILE A 33 -8.58 9.80 2.55
N ARG A 34 -9.28 10.34 1.55
CA ARG A 34 -10.76 10.32 1.53
C ARG A 34 -11.33 8.89 1.50
N ARG A 35 -10.65 7.93 0.86
CA ARG A 35 -11.04 6.52 0.87
C ARG A 35 -10.83 5.90 2.24
N ALA A 36 -9.69 6.21 2.88
CA ALA A 36 -9.37 5.83 4.25
C ALA A 36 -10.39 6.39 5.26
N SER A 37 -10.72 7.68 5.15
CA SER A 37 -11.62 8.40 6.06
C SER A 37 -13.07 7.94 6.03
N ASN A 38 -13.47 7.14 5.03
CA ASN A 38 -14.80 6.52 4.95
C ASN A 38 -14.78 5.03 5.30
N SER A 39 -13.65 4.51 5.79
CA SER A 39 -13.49 3.09 6.11
C SER A 39 -13.56 2.88 7.62
N ASP A 40 -14.64 2.25 8.08
CA ASP A 40 -14.79 1.79 9.48
C ASP A 40 -13.72 0.75 9.87
N ARG A 41 -12.96 0.23 8.89
CA ARG A 41 -11.78 -0.62 9.10
C ARG A 41 -10.52 0.21 9.31
N VAL A 42 -10.30 1.26 8.51
CA VAL A 42 -9.01 1.96 8.47
C VAL A 42 -8.95 3.19 9.36
N VAL A 43 -10.07 3.90 9.57
CA VAL A 43 -10.10 5.04 10.50
C VAL A 43 -9.61 4.65 11.90
N PRO A 44 -10.09 3.53 12.50
CA PRO A 44 -9.62 3.14 13.84
C PRO A 44 -8.13 2.81 13.88
N LEU A 45 -7.56 2.28 12.78
CA LEU A 45 -6.13 2.00 12.67
C LEU A 45 -5.30 3.29 12.67
N LEU A 46 -5.74 4.32 11.93
CA LEU A 46 -5.07 5.62 11.86
C LEU A 46 -5.11 6.39 13.19
N GLU A 47 -6.16 6.18 13.98
CA GLU A 47 -6.32 6.79 15.31
C GLU A 47 -5.65 5.99 16.43
N GLY A 48 -5.09 4.82 16.12
CA GLY A 48 -4.48 3.92 17.10
C GLY A 48 -5.49 3.12 17.94
N ASN A 49 -6.79 3.22 17.64
CA ASN A 49 -7.89 2.51 18.28
C ASN A 49 -8.24 1.23 17.49
N TRP A 50 -7.24 0.43 17.14
CA TRP A 50 -7.41 -0.69 16.19
C TRP A 50 -8.46 -1.72 16.61
N GLN A 51 -8.79 -1.82 17.91
CA GLN A 51 -9.86 -2.68 18.43
C GLN A 51 -11.26 -2.24 18.00
N GLU A 52 -11.42 -0.98 17.58
CA GLU A 52 -12.68 -0.43 17.05
C GLU A 52 -12.82 -0.63 15.54
N SER A 53 -11.81 -1.22 14.88
CA SER A 53 -11.88 -1.63 13.48
C SER A 53 -13.01 -2.63 13.25
N SER A 54 -13.74 -2.48 12.14
CA SER A 54 -14.73 -3.47 11.70
C SER A 54 -14.13 -4.84 11.33
N ARG A 55 -12.80 -4.92 11.21
CA ARG A 55 -12.04 -6.17 11.06
C ARG A 55 -11.37 -6.50 12.38
N ASP A 56 -11.53 -7.74 12.82
CA ASP A 56 -10.83 -8.27 14.00
C ASP A 56 -9.34 -8.43 13.70
N TYR A 57 -8.53 -7.90 14.61
CA TYR A 57 -7.08 -8.09 14.63
C TYR A 57 -6.69 -8.76 15.94
N ASP A 58 -5.73 -9.69 15.88
CA ASP A 58 -5.21 -10.42 17.03
C ASP A 58 -4.21 -9.56 17.85
N SER A 59 -3.57 -8.56 17.21
CA SER A 59 -2.65 -7.64 17.87
C SER A 59 -2.54 -6.27 17.20
N ALA A 60 -1.93 -5.33 17.92
CA ALA A 60 -1.58 -4.00 17.39
C ALA A 60 -0.61 -4.09 16.21
N GLU A 61 0.31 -5.06 16.22
CA GLU A 61 1.21 -5.33 15.10
C GLU A 61 0.46 -5.86 13.88
N GLN A 62 -0.48 -6.80 14.04
CA GLN A 62 -1.26 -7.31 12.91
C GLN A 62 -2.13 -6.19 12.29
N ALA A 63 -2.75 -5.37 13.13
CA ALA A 63 -3.46 -4.16 12.75
C ALA A 63 -2.54 -3.17 12.00
N GLY A 64 -1.35 -2.88 12.54
CA GLY A 64 -0.40 -1.96 11.94
C GLY A 64 0.18 -2.46 10.60
N ARG A 65 0.42 -3.77 10.46
CA ARG A 65 0.78 -4.39 9.17
C ARG A 65 -0.31 -4.21 8.14
N ALA A 66 -1.57 -4.46 8.51
CA ALA A 66 -2.70 -4.24 7.61
C ALA A 66 -2.82 -2.77 7.18
N LEU A 67 -2.55 -1.83 8.10
CA LEU A 67 -2.51 -0.41 7.76
C LEU A 67 -1.37 -0.09 6.78
N ILE A 68 -0.17 -0.62 6.96
CA ILE A 68 0.95 -0.39 6.02
C ILE A 68 0.63 -0.94 4.63
N PHE A 69 -0.04 -2.09 4.55
CA PHE A 69 -0.48 -2.69 3.29
C PHE A 69 -1.52 -1.81 2.57
N ASP A 70 -2.47 -1.22 3.32
CA ASP A 70 -3.41 -0.21 2.79
C ASP A 70 -2.66 1.01 2.25
N LEU A 71 -1.73 1.54 3.04
CA LEU A 71 -0.91 2.69 2.67
C LEU A 71 -0.07 2.38 1.43
N ALA A 72 0.47 1.17 1.31
CA ALA A 72 1.25 0.74 0.15
C ALA A 72 0.41 0.81 -1.12
N TRP A 73 -0.79 0.22 -1.12
CA TRP A 73 -1.71 0.31 -2.26
C TRP A 73 -2.06 1.77 -2.60
N TRP A 74 -2.35 2.58 -1.59
CA TRP A 74 -2.74 3.99 -1.78
C TRP A 74 -1.61 4.88 -2.27
N CYS A 75 -0.38 4.58 -1.87
CA CYS A 75 0.81 5.31 -2.26
C CYS A 75 1.46 4.72 -3.51
N ASP A 76 0.81 3.81 -4.23
CA ASP A 76 1.38 3.14 -5.41
C ASP A 76 2.77 2.55 -5.08
N TYR A 77 2.85 1.94 -3.89
CA TYR A 77 4.03 1.27 -3.34
C TYR A 77 5.27 2.15 -3.20
N ARG A 78 5.09 3.47 -3.15
CA ARG A 78 6.17 4.44 -2.97
C ARG A 78 6.65 4.45 -1.52
N TYR A 79 7.77 3.78 -1.29
CA TYR A 79 8.42 3.62 0.00
C TYR A 79 8.50 4.88 0.86
N SER A 80 8.97 5.99 0.29
CA SER A 80 9.13 7.26 1.02
C SER A 80 7.81 7.81 1.55
N GLN A 81 6.72 7.61 0.80
CA GLN A 81 5.38 8.06 1.17
C GLN A 81 4.76 7.15 2.22
N VAL A 82 4.81 5.83 2.02
CA VAL A 82 4.29 4.85 2.98
C VAL A 82 4.99 5.02 4.33
N ARG A 83 6.33 5.15 4.34
CA ARG A 83 7.10 5.42 5.56
C ARG A 83 6.68 6.70 6.26
N ARG A 84 6.44 7.77 5.50
CA ARG A 84 5.98 9.05 6.06
C ARG A 84 4.60 8.89 6.70
N MET A 85 3.64 8.31 5.97
CA MET A 85 2.28 8.12 6.47
C MET A 85 2.22 7.16 7.65
N ALA A 86 2.99 6.06 7.62
CA ALA A 86 3.11 5.14 8.75
C ALA A 86 3.65 5.82 10.01
N ARG A 87 4.64 6.71 9.86
CA ARG A 87 5.15 7.51 10.99
C ARG A 87 4.13 8.52 11.51
N GLU A 88 3.42 9.22 10.61
CA GLU A 88 2.36 10.16 10.98
C GLU A 88 1.20 9.45 11.69
N ALA A 89 0.92 8.19 11.34
CA ALA A 89 -0.04 7.30 12.02
C ALA A 89 0.51 6.63 13.30
N GLY A 90 1.72 7.00 13.76
CA GLY A 90 2.30 6.49 15.00
C GLY A 90 2.87 5.06 14.93
N LEU A 91 2.89 4.43 13.75
CA LEU A 91 3.41 3.05 13.57
C LEU A 91 4.92 2.92 13.80
N GLY A 92 5.65 4.04 13.89
CA GLY A 92 7.07 4.02 14.24
C GLY A 92 7.38 3.50 15.65
N GLN A 93 6.35 3.28 16.49
CA GLN A 93 6.50 2.58 17.77
C GLN A 93 6.43 1.05 17.63
N LEU A 94 5.85 0.56 16.54
CA LEU A 94 5.59 -0.86 16.28
C LEU A 94 6.55 -1.44 15.23
N PHE A 95 6.96 -0.64 14.24
CA PHE A 95 7.81 -1.07 13.15
C PHE A 95 9.00 -0.13 12.95
N SER A 96 10.16 -0.74 12.72
CA SER A 96 11.32 -0.06 12.18
C SER A 96 11.09 0.35 10.72
N GLY A 97 11.96 1.22 10.20
CA GLY A 97 11.88 1.61 8.80
C GLY A 97 12.20 0.47 7.81
N GLU A 98 12.95 -0.54 8.25
CA GLU A 98 13.24 -1.75 7.45
C GLU A 98 12.03 -2.67 7.42
N GLU A 99 11.38 -2.92 8.56
CA GLU A 99 10.14 -3.71 8.60
C GLU A 99 9.01 -3.08 7.79
N ILE A 100 8.92 -1.74 7.75
CA ILE A 100 7.96 -1.07 6.86
C ILE A 100 8.28 -1.34 5.39
N ASP A 101 9.55 -1.37 5.00
CA ASP A 101 9.96 -1.68 3.62
C ASP A 101 9.60 -3.11 3.24
N ASP A 102 9.89 -4.06 4.14
CA ASP A 102 9.57 -5.48 3.93
C ASP A 102 8.05 -5.66 3.70
N ILE A 103 7.21 -4.98 4.50
CA ILE A 103 5.75 -5.05 4.33
C ILE A 103 5.29 -4.42 3.00
N ILE A 104 5.98 -3.39 2.50
CA ILE A 104 5.67 -2.78 1.21
C ILE A 104 6.02 -3.73 0.07
N ASP A 105 7.15 -4.43 0.18
CA ASP A 105 7.55 -5.46 -0.78
C ASP A 105 6.56 -6.62 -0.80
N ASP A 106 6.18 -7.15 0.37
CA ASP A 106 5.13 -8.16 0.49
C ASP A 106 3.83 -7.69 -0.19
N ALA A 107 3.43 -6.43 0.06
CA ALA A 107 2.23 -5.86 -0.54
C ALA A 107 2.32 -5.71 -2.08
N TRP A 108 3.50 -5.44 -2.61
CA TRP A 108 3.75 -5.34 -4.05
C TRP A 108 3.69 -6.71 -4.73
N GLU A 109 4.27 -7.73 -4.09
CA GLU A 109 4.24 -9.11 -4.58
C GLU A 109 2.81 -9.66 -4.64
N GLU A 110 1.96 -9.29 -3.67
CA GLU A 110 0.57 -9.74 -3.58
C GLU A 110 -0.43 -8.91 -4.39
N GLN A 111 0.00 -7.87 -5.12
CA GLN A 111 -0.93 -6.96 -5.82
C GLN A 111 -1.80 -7.64 -6.90
N ASP A 112 -1.30 -8.72 -7.50
CA ASP A 112 -1.98 -9.46 -8.58
C ASP A 112 -2.93 -10.56 -8.04
N ASP A 113 -2.67 -11.05 -6.83
CA ASP A 113 -3.53 -12.00 -6.13
C ASP A 113 -4.47 -11.21 -5.22
N SER A 114 -5.61 -10.78 -5.77
CA SER A 114 -6.79 -10.20 -5.11
C SER A 114 -6.61 -9.70 -3.67
N TYR A 115 -6.92 -8.44 -3.33
CA TYR A 115 -7.11 -7.76 -2.01
C TYR A 115 -7.20 -8.53 -0.64
N ALA A 116 -7.27 -9.84 -0.62
CA ALA A 116 -6.82 -10.72 0.44
C ALA A 116 -5.46 -10.30 0.96
N TYR A 117 -5.48 -9.73 2.17
CA TYR A 117 -4.29 -9.58 2.98
C TYR A 117 -3.69 -10.95 3.25
N PRO A 118 -2.36 -11.03 3.40
CA PRO A 118 -1.73 -12.25 3.85
C PRO A 118 -2.29 -12.64 5.22
N VAL A 119 -2.53 -13.94 5.41
CA VAL A 119 -3.02 -14.48 6.68
C VAL A 119 -1.81 -14.62 7.61
N TRP A 120 -1.56 -13.59 8.43
CA TRP A 120 -0.53 -13.57 9.48
C TRP A 120 -1.13 -13.86 10.84
#